data_AF-A0A7U3YH58-F1
#
_entry.id   AF-A0A7U3YH58-F1
#
_cell.length_a   1.000
_cell.length_b   1.000
_cell.length_c   1.000
_cell.angle_alpha   90.00
_cell.angle_beta   90.00
_cell.angle_gamma   90.00
#
_symmetry.space_group_name_H-M   'P 1'
#
loop_
_entity.id
_entity.type
_entity.pdbx_description
1 polymer ?
#
loop_
_entity_poly.entity_id
_entity_poly.type
_entity_poly.pdbx_seq_one_letter_code
_entity_poly.pdbx_strand_id
1 'polypeptide(L)'
;MEQMIKEYAKRLKLSWIPANYHTIHAETNEEFLLKLFEREVQHRDERRINLLLKQATLPKIPNKPYDWREIQLAPGITKDYILEGEFTKNQENLIFYGGVGTGKTFLSTLIALNLMKKQGKRVKFYTAASIVNALLEANEKGDLGKFLNQIEKLDLLILDELGYIPLHKQGAELLFQVISMCYETKSIIVTTNLPFSQWNNVFGDPILTEAVIDRLIHHSHLIIFNGESHRYKDSISQR
;
A
#
# COMPACT_ATOMS: atom_id res chain seq x y z
N MET A 1 14.38 -8.74 -42.89
CA MET A 1 13.19 -8.03 -42.35
C MET A 1 12.99 -8.28 -40.86
N GLU A 2 12.84 -9.53 -40.39
CA GLU A 2 12.65 -9.84 -38.96
C GLU A 2 13.73 -9.24 -38.04
N GLN A 3 15.01 -9.32 -38.45
CA GLN A 3 16.12 -8.75 -37.69
C GLN A 3 16.03 -7.22 -37.55
N MET A 4 15.59 -6.52 -38.61
CA MET A 4 15.37 -5.07 -38.57
C MET A 4 14.19 -4.71 -37.67
N ILE A 5 13.11 -5.51 -37.69
CA ILE A 5 11.97 -5.33 -36.79
C ILE A 5 12.43 -5.45 -35.33
N LYS A 6 13.25 -6.47 -35.00
CA LYS A 6 13.80 -6.64 -33.64
C LYS A 6 14.71 -5.49 -33.24
N GLU A 7 15.55 -5.00 -34.14
CA GLU A 7 16.45 -3.88 -33.90
C GLU A 7 15.68 -2.57 -33.64
N TYR A 8 14.73 -2.23 -34.51
CA TYR A 8 13.89 -1.05 -34.33
C TYR A 8 13.00 -1.16 -33.09
N ALA A 9 12.41 -2.33 -32.83
CA ALA A 9 11.64 -2.57 -31.63
C ALA A 9 12.49 -2.34 -30.37
N LYS A 10 13.73 -2.83 -30.32
CA LYS A 10 14.66 -2.57 -29.22
C LYS A 10 14.95 -1.08 -29.03
N ARG A 11 15.19 -0.35 -30.12
CA ARG A 11 15.44 1.11 -30.09
C ARG A 11 14.21 1.90 -29.59
N LEU A 12 13.01 1.44 -29.94
CA LEU A 12 11.74 2.00 -29.49
C LEU A 12 11.27 1.44 -28.12
N LYS A 13 12.08 0.58 -27.48
CA LYS A 13 11.78 -0.10 -26.22
C LYS A 13 10.50 -0.97 -26.26
N LEU A 14 10.12 -1.48 -27.43
CA LEU A 14 9.01 -2.41 -27.61
C LEU A 14 9.49 -3.80 -27.20
N SER A 15 8.89 -4.36 -26.17
CA SER A 15 9.35 -5.59 -25.51
C SER A 15 8.50 -6.81 -25.84
N TRP A 16 7.23 -6.61 -26.20
CA TRP A 16 6.30 -7.68 -26.53
C TRP A 16 6.26 -7.93 -28.04
N ILE A 17 6.12 -6.86 -28.83
CA ILE A 17 5.99 -6.91 -30.30
C ILE A 17 7.08 -7.77 -30.97
N PRO A 18 8.39 -7.56 -30.74
CA PRO A 18 9.42 -8.29 -31.49
C PRO A 18 9.41 -9.81 -31.25
N ALA A 19 8.81 -10.26 -30.15
CA ALA A 19 8.69 -11.68 -29.82
C ALA A 19 7.36 -12.30 -30.28
N ASN A 20 6.30 -11.50 -30.46
CA ASN A 20 4.94 -12.02 -30.59
C ASN A 20 4.17 -11.51 -31.82
N TYR A 21 4.73 -10.62 -32.64
CA TYR A 21 3.99 -9.99 -33.76
C TYR A 21 3.37 -11.01 -34.74
N HIS A 22 4.00 -12.17 -34.92
CA HIS A 22 3.52 -13.26 -35.78
C HIS A 22 2.25 -13.95 -35.26
N THR A 23 1.89 -13.76 -33.98
CA THR A 23 0.69 -14.34 -33.35
C THR A 23 -0.57 -13.52 -33.63
N ILE A 24 -0.43 -12.33 -34.22
CA ILE A 24 -1.54 -11.43 -34.50
C ILE A 24 -2.07 -11.68 -35.91
N HIS A 25 -3.36 -11.93 -35.99
CA HIS A 25 -4.11 -12.02 -37.24
C HIS A 25 -5.07 -10.83 -37.36
N ALA A 26 -5.09 -10.21 -38.53
CA ALA A 26 -5.91 -9.05 -38.87
C ALA A 26 -6.16 -9.01 -40.38
N GLU A 27 -7.28 -8.44 -40.79
CA GLU A 27 -7.69 -8.36 -42.20
C GLU A 27 -7.15 -7.11 -42.89
N THR A 28 -6.84 -6.06 -42.11
CA THR A 28 -6.30 -4.79 -42.58
C THR A 28 -4.99 -4.43 -41.88
N ASN A 29 -4.20 -3.55 -42.50
CA ASN A 29 -2.94 -3.08 -41.92
C ASN A 29 -3.20 -2.25 -40.65
N GLU A 30 -4.27 -1.45 -40.65
CA GLU A 30 -4.71 -0.62 -39.53
C GLU A 30 -5.07 -1.49 -38.33
N GLU A 31 -5.85 -2.56 -38.55
CA GLU A 31 -6.22 -3.50 -37.50
C GLU A 31 -5.01 -4.26 -36.97
N PHE A 32 -4.09 -4.69 -37.85
CA PHE A 32 -2.85 -5.33 -37.44
C PHE A 32 -2.01 -4.42 -36.53
N LEU A 33 -1.83 -3.16 -36.95
CA LEU A 33 -1.06 -2.16 -36.20
C LEU A 33 -1.70 -1.85 -34.85
N LEU A 34 -3.03 -1.69 -34.81
CA LEU A 34 -3.77 -1.45 -33.58
C LEU A 34 -3.59 -2.62 -32.60
N LYS A 35 -3.81 -3.86 -33.03
CA LYS A 35 -3.65 -5.06 -32.20
C LYS A 35 -2.22 -5.19 -31.65
N LEU A 36 -1.19 -4.87 -32.44
CA LEU A 36 0.19 -4.86 -31.96
C LEU A 36 0.40 -3.84 -30.83
N PHE A 37 -0.10 -2.62 -31.00
CA PHE A 37 0.05 -1.57 -29.98
C PHE A 37 -0.76 -1.88 -28.73
N GLU A 38 -2.00 -2.36 -28.85
CA GLU A 38 -2.80 -2.79 -27.70
C GLU A 38 -2.08 -3.83 -26.86
N ARG A 39 -1.50 -4.86 -27.49
CA ARG A 39 -0.77 -5.91 -26.79
C ARG A 39 0.52 -5.42 -26.15
N GLU A 40 1.26 -4.52 -26.81
CA GLU A 40 2.45 -3.91 -26.22
C GLU A 40 2.10 -3.04 -25.01
N VAL A 41 1.02 -2.25 -25.09
CA VAL A 41 0.54 -1.42 -23.98
C VAL A 41 0.11 -2.32 -22.81
N GLN A 42 -0.72 -3.32 -23.06
CA GLN A 42 -1.15 -4.29 -22.04
C GLN A 42 0.04 -4.96 -21.36
N HIS A 43 1.02 -5.44 -22.13
CA HIS A 43 2.22 -6.07 -21.58
C HIS A 43 3.05 -5.10 -20.73
N ARG A 44 3.17 -3.83 -21.13
CA ARG A 44 3.86 -2.80 -20.33
C ARG A 44 3.12 -2.51 -19.02
N ASP A 45 1.80 -2.41 -19.06
CA ASP A 45 0.98 -2.18 -17.88
C ASP A 45 1.06 -3.37 -16.91
N GLU A 46 0.95 -4.59 -17.40
CA GLU A 46 1.14 -5.82 -16.61
C GLU A 46 2.53 -5.85 -15.95
N ARG A 47 3.60 -5.55 -16.71
CA ARG A 47 4.96 -5.50 -16.14
C ARG A 47 5.11 -4.41 -15.08
N ARG A 48 4.51 -3.24 -15.30
CA ARG A 48 4.50 -2.16 -14.32
C ARG A 48 3.78 -2.59 -13.05
N ILE A 49 2.57 -3.15 -13.16
CA ILE A 49 1.79 -3.61 -12.01
C ILE A 49 2.55 -4.72 -11.25
N ASN A 50 3.13 -5.68 -11.97
CA ASN A 50 3.94 -6.74 -11.35
C ASN A 50 5.15 -6.19 -10.59
N LEU A 51 5.80 -5.15 -11.12
CA LEU A 51 6.88 -4.46 -10.41
C LEU A 51 6.37 -3.78 -9.13
N LEU A 52 5.24 -3.06 -9.20
CA LEU A 52 4.63 -2.40 -8.05
C LEU A 52 4.26 -3.42 -6.96
N LEU A 53 3.62 -4.53 -7.34
CA LEU A 53 3.25 -5.60 -6.41
C LEU A 53 4.47 -6.20 -5.72
N LYS A 54 5.57 -6.43 -6.45
CA LYS A 54 6.82 -6.93 -5.88
C LYS A 54 7.43 -5.92 -4.90
N GLN A 55 7.38 -4.63 -5.22
CA GLN A 55 7.93 -3.56 -4.39
C GLN A 55 7.08 -3.27 -3.16
N ALA A 56 5.76 -3.48 -3.23
CA ALA A 56 4.82 -3.11 -2.17
C ALA A 56 4.95 -3.93 -0.88
N THR A 57 5.61 -5.09 -0.93
CA THR A 57 5.83 -5.98 0.23
C THR A 57 4.54 -6.35 0.98
N LEU A 58 3.44 -6.51 0.24
CA LEU A 58 2.14 -6.86 0.80
C LEU A 58 2.13 -8.27 1.43
N PRO A 59 1.42 -8.47 2.55
CA PRO A 59 1.20 -9.79 3.10
C PRO A 59 0.27 -10.61 2.20
N LYS A 60 0.33 -11.94 2.35
CA LYS A 60 -0.64 -12.84 1.70
C LYS A 60 -2.01 -12.68 2.36
N ILE A 61 -3.05 -12.62 1.54
CA ILE A 61 -4.45 -12.54 1.99
C ILE A 61 -5.26 -13.74 1.51
N PRO A 62 -6.33 -14.11 2.22
CA PRO A 62 -7.23 -15.16 1.79
C PRO A 62 -7.90 -14.83 0.45
N ASN A 63 -8.16 -15.85 -0.38
CA ASN A 63 -8.93 -15.70 -1.61
C ASN A 63 -10.44 -15.79 -1.31
N LYS A 64 -10.95 -14.85 -0.50
CA LYS A 64 -12.38 -14.73 -0.18
C LYS A 64 -12.80 -13.25 -0.17
N PRO A 65 -14.08 -12.93 -0.40
CA PRO A 65 -14.57 -11.56 -0.22
C PRO A 65 -14.35 -11.06 1.20
N TYR A 66 -14.17 -9.75 1.34
CA TYR A 66 -14.05 -9.11 2.64
C TYR A 66 -15.41 -9.01 3.34
N ASP A 67 -15.48 -9.37 4.63
CA ASP A 67 -16.71 -9.29 5.43
C ASP A 67 -16.78 -7.94 6.18
N TRP A 68 -17.80 -7.15 5.86
CA TRP A 68 -17.99 -5.80 6.40
C TRP A 68 -18.95 -5.72 7.59
N ARG A 69 -19.54 -6.85 8.02
CA ARG A 69 -20.61 -6.84 9.04
C ARG A 69 -20.19 -6.26 10.37
N GLU A 70 -18.95 -6.51 10.78
CA GLU A 70 -18.39 -6.09 12.07
C GLU A 70 -17.52 -4.82 11.96
N ILE A 71 -17.70 -4.04 10.88
CA ILE A 71 -17.00 -2.77 10.65
C ILE A 71 -17.93 -1.58 10.82
N GLN A 72 -17.49 -0.62 11.63
CA GLN A 72 -18.10 0.68 11.76
C GLN A 72 -17.25 1.71 11.00
N LEU A 73 -17.89 2.35 10.01
CA LEU A 73 -17.28 3.40 9.20
C LEU A 73 -17.45 4.77 9.87
N ALA A 74 -16.56 5.71 9.56
CA ALA A 74 -16.73 7.11 9.92
C ALA A 74 -17.97 7.72 9.22
N PRO A 75 -18.65 8.72 9.82
CA PRO A 75 -19.78 9.39 9.20
C PRO A 75 -19.44 9.94 7.81
N GLY A 76 -20.33 9.72 6.84
CA GLY A 76 -20.14 10.18 5.46
C GLY A 76 -19.21 9.31 4.61
N ILE A 77 -18.54 8.31 5.20
CA ILE A 77 -17.62 7.41 4.48
C ILE A 77 -18.33 6.14 4.06
N THR A 78 -18.18 5.79 2.78
CA THR A 78 -18.75 4.58 2.20
C THR A 78 -17.71 3.47 2.07
N LYS A 79 -18.17 2.23 1.86
CA LYS A 79 -17.28 1.09 1.60
C LYS A 79 -16.47 1.29 0.33
N ASP A 80 -17.10 1.80 -0.72
CA ASP A 80 -16.48 2.02 -2.01
C ASP A 80 -15.42 3.14 -1.95
N TYR A 81 -15.69 4.21 -1.18
CA TYR A 81 -14.70 5.27 -0.92
C TYR A 81 -13.37 4.72 -0.39
N ILE A 82 -13.47 3.76 0.55
CA ILE A 82 -12.31 3.09 1.15
C ILE A 82 -11.70 2.09 0.16
N LEU A 83 -12.50 1.18 -0.41
CA LEU A 83 -12.03 0.08 -1.26
C LEU A 83 -11.40 0.55 -2.57
N GLU A 84 -11.96 1.57 -3.19
CA GLU A 84 -11.42 2.17 -4.42
C GLU A 84 -10.31 3.19 -4.10
N GLY A 85 -10.04 3.44 -2.82
CA GLY A 85 -8.95 4.29 -2.37
C GLY A 85 -9.14 5.77 -2.71
N GLU A 86 -10.38 6.25 -2.74
CA GLU A 86 -10.71 7.63 -3.11
C GLU A 86 -10.13 8.65 -2.13
N PHE A 87 -10.01 8.29 -0.85
CA PHE A 87 -9.34 9.07 0.19
C PHE A 87 -7.92 9.51 -0.19
N THR A 88 -7.23 8.75 -1.05
CA THR A 88 -5.88 9.09 -1.52
C THR A 88 -5.84 10.30 -2.45
N LYS A 89 -6.96 10.68 -3.06
CA LYS A 89 -7.06 11.88 -3.91
C LYS A 89 -7.03 13.15 -3.07
N ASN A 90 -7.58 13.09 -1.86
CA ASN A 90 -7.64 14.19 -0.90
C ASN A 90 -6.49 14.13 0.13
N GLN A 91 -5.55 13.21 -0.03
CA GLN A 91 -4.43 13.00 0.92
C GLN A 91 -4.88 12.72 2.35
N GLU A 92 -6.06 12.11 2.50
CA GLU A 92 -6.60 11.73 3.80
C GLU A 92 -5.97 10.42 4.27
N ASN A 93 -6.00 10.18 5.58
CA ASN A 93 -5.50 8.96 6.21
C ASN A 93 -6.66 8.03 6.58
N LEU A 94 -6.38 6.73 6.73
CA LEU A 94 -7.30 5.81 7.39
C LEU A 94 -6.66 5.24 8.64
N ILE A 95 -7.39 5.29 9.75
CA ILE A 95 -6.97 4.64 11.00
C ILE A 95 -7.87 3.45 11.25
N PHE A 96 -7.31 2.25 11.17
CA PHE A 96 -8.01 0.99 11.44
C PHE A 96 -7.77 0.59 12.88
N TYR A 97 -8.82 0.68 13.70
CA TYR A 97 -8.77 0.36 15.13
C TYR A 97 -9.62 -0.86 15.46
N GLY A 98 -9.08 -1.81 16.23
CA GLY A 98 -9.85 -2.94 16.75
C GLY A 98 -9.00 -4.13 17.18
N GLY A 99 -9.64 -5.20 17.63
CA GLY A 99 -8.97 -6.40 18.17
C GLY A 99 -8.03 -7.12 17.19
N VAL A 100 -7.19 -8.03 17.70
CA VAL A 100 -6.30 -8.84 16.85
C VAL A 100 -7.14 -9.82 16.00
N GLY A 101 -6.80 -9.95 14.72
CA GLY A 101 -7.46 -10.92 13.83
C GLY A 101 -8.81 -10.47 13.26
N THR A 102 -9.23 -9.22 13.47
CA THR A 102 -10.52 -8.67 13.01
C THR A 102 -10.54 -8.21 11.54
N GLY A 103 -9.45 -8.42 10.80
CA GLY A 103 -9.39 -8.14 9.35
C GLY A 103 -8.73 -6.81 8.93
N LYS A 104 -8.20 -6.01 9.86
CA LYS A 104 -7.50 -4.73 9.54
C LYS A 104 -6.43 -4.85 8.45
N THR A 105 -5.46 -5.75 8.64
CA THR A 105 -4.39 -6.03 7.67
C THR A 105 -4.94 -6.56 6.34
N PHE A 106 -6.03 -7.32 6.38
CA PHE A 106 -6.67 -7.84 5.16
C PHE A 106 -7.31 -6.70 4.37
N LEU A 107 -8.06 -5.81 5.01
CA LEU A 107 -8.67 -4.66 4.33
C LEU A 107 -7.61 -3.70 3.77
N SER A 108 -6.57 -3.36 4.53
CA SER A 108 -5.51 -2.46 4.06
C SER A 108 -4.79 -3.04 2.85
N THR A 109 -4.56 -4.35 2.84
CA THR A 109 -3.97 -5.05 1.70
C THR A 109 -4.90 -5.08 0.48
N LEU A 110 -6.21 -5.24 0.66
CA LEU A 110 -7.17 -5.17 -0.45
C LEU A 110 -7.20 -3.79 -1.10
N ILE A 111 -7.20 -2.72 -0.29
CA ILE A 111 -7.13 -1.34 -0.78
C ILE A 111 -5.84 -1.14 -1.60
N ALA A 112 -4.70 -1.60 -1.06
CA ALA A 112 -3.42 -1.53 -1.76
C ALA A 112 -3.45 -2.25 -3.12
N LEU A 113 -4.03 -3.45 -3.16
CA LEU A 113 -4.17 -4.21 -4.40
C LEU A 113 -5.07 -3.49 -5.41
N ASN A 114 -6.18 -2.90 -4.99
CA ASN A 114 -7.07 -2.13 -5.85
C ASN A 114 -6.36 -0.91 -6.43
N LEU A 115 -5.70 -0.11 -5.59
CA LEU A 115 -4.93 1.06 -6.02
C LEU A 115 -3.83 0.70 -7.03
N MET A 116 -3.08 -0.37 -6.76
CA MET A 116 -2.01 -0.81 -7.67
C MET A 116 -2.55 -1.35 -8.99
N LYS A 117 -3.55 -2.23 -8.95
CA LYS A 117 -4.05 -2.93 -10.15
C LYS A 117 -4.94 -2.05 -11.02
N LYS A 118 -5.80 -1.22 -10.41
CA LYS A 118 -6.76 -0.38 -11.14
C LYS A 118 -6.21 0.99 -11.50
N GLN A 119 -5.33 1.54 -10.66
CA GLN A 119 -4.86 2.93 -10.80
C GLN A 119 -3.34 3.06 -10.98
N GLY A 120 -2.58 1.97 -10.95
CA GLY A 120 -1.13 1.99 -11.14
C GLY A 120 -0.36 2.81 -10.08
N LYS A 121 -0.97 2.96 -8.90
CA LYS A 121 -0.47 3.73 -7.75
C LYS A 121 0.67 3.00 -7.04
N ARG A 122 1.62 3.74 -6.48
CA ARG A 122 2.75 3.20 -5.72
C ARG A 122 2.37 3.05 -4.26
N VAL A 123 2.28 1.81 -3.81
CA VAL A 123 1.93 1.49 -2.42
C VAL A 123 3.10 0.77 -1.76
N LYS A 124 3.34 1.04 -0.48
CA LYS A 124 4.30 0.29 0.32
C LYS A 124 3.70 -0.10 1.65
N PHE A 125 3.90 -1.36 2.03
CA PHE A 125 3.47 -1.91 3.29
C PHE A 125 4.66 -2.18 4.18
N TYR A 126 4.56 -1.72 5.43
CA TYR A 126 5.44 -2.05 6.53
C TYR A 126 4.63 -2.40 7.77
N THR A 127 5.19 -3.25 8.63
CA THR A 127 4.78 -3.24 10.04
C THR A 127 5.50 -2.10 10.73
N ALA A 128 4.95 -1.56 11.82
CA ALA A 128 5.58 -0.49 12.58
C ALA A 128 7.02 -0.85 13.00
N ALA A 129 7.24 -2.11 13.41
CA ALA A 129 8.57 -2.62 13.74
C ALA A 129 9.51 -2.67 12.51
N SER A 130 9.03 -3.14 11.35
CA SER A 130 9.89 -3.32 10.18
C SER A 130 10.31 -2.00 9.54
N ILE A 131 9.43 -0.98 9.52
CA ILE A 131 9.83 0.35 9.04
C ILE A 131 10.85 0.99 9.99
N VAL A 132 10.66 0.86 11.31
CA VAL A 132 11.60 1.41 12.30
C VAL A 132 12.98 0.78 12.15
N ASN A 133 13.05 -0.54 12.02
CA ASN A 133 14.32 -1.23 11.80
C ASN A 133 14.99 -0.77 10.49
N ALA A 134 14.22 -0.64 9.41
CA ALA A 134 14.76 -0.17 8.13
C ALA A 134 15.24 1.30 8.20
N LEU A 135 14.56 2.15 8.96
CA LEU A 135 14.96 3.55 9.20
C LEU A 135 16.24 3.63 10.03
N LEU A 136 16.35 2.84 11.09
CA LEU A 136 17.56 2.78 11.92
C LEU A 136 18.76 2.31 11.09
N GLU A 137 18.60 1.23 10.32
CA GLU A 137 19.65 0.71 9.44
C GLU A 137 20.06 1.73 8.37
N ALA A 138 19.09 2.41 7.74
CA ALA A 138 19.38 3.45 6.76
C ALA A 138 20.11 4.65 7.40
N ASN A 139 19.75 5.01 8.63
CA ASN A 139 20.38 6.09 9.37
C ASN A 139 21.84 5.74 9.75
N GLU A 140 22.09 4.53 10.24
CA GLU A 140 23.44 4.03 10.56
C GLU A 140 24.34 4.00 9.33
N LYS A 141 23.79 3.68 8.16
CA LYS A 141 24.53 3.62 6.88
C LYS A 141 24.69 4.97 6.18
N GLY A 142 24.09 6.05 6.72
CA GLY A 142 24.07 7.37 6.06
C GLY A 142 23.17 7.43 4.82
N ASP A 143 22.29 6.44 4.62
CA ASP A 143 21.37 6.30 3.49
C ASP A 143 19.94 6.81 3.81
N LEU A 144 19.73 7.44 4.98
CA LEU A 144 18.39 7.88 5.44
C LEU A 144 17.68 8.76 4.39
N GLY A 145 18.38 9.74 3.82
CA GLY A 145 17.79 10.62 2.79
C GLY A 145 17.32 9.85 1.55
N LYS A 146 18.05 8.80 1.15
CA LYS A 146 17.65 7.91 0.04
C LYS A 146 16.42 7.09 0.40
N PHE A 147 16.30 6.64 1.65
CA PHE A 147 15.12 5.93 2.14
C PHE A 147 13.89 6.84 2.16
N LEU A 148 14.00 8.05 2.71
CA LEU A 148 12.91 9.03 2.75
C LEU A 148 12.44 9.41 1.33
N ASN A 149 13.37 9.61 0.39
CA ASN A 149 13.03 9.86 -1.03
C ASN A 149 12.30 8.69 -1.71
N GLN A 150 12.41 7.45 -1.19
CA GLN A 150 11.62 6.33 -1.69
C GLN A 150 10.19 6.39 -1.15
N ILE A 151 10.01 6.76 0.12
CA ILE A 151 8.70 6.93 0.75
C ILE A 151 7.95 8.11 0.13
N GLU A 152 8.62 9.24 -0.15
CA GLU A 152 8.03 10.42 -0.78
C GLU A 152 7.43 10.11 -2.18
N LYS A 153 8.00 9.13 -2.88
CA LYS A 153 7.53 8.70 -4.21
C LYS A 153 6.28 7.82 -4.17
N LEU A 154 5.83 7.41 -2.99
CA LEU A 154 4.62 6.61 -2.83
C LEU A 154 3.38 7.47 -3.06
N ASP A 155 2.26 6.79 -3.28
CA ASP A 155 0.92 7.35 -3.20
C ASP A 155 0.23 6.96 -1.89
N LEU A 156 0.61 5.81 -1.32
CA LEU A 156 0.06 5.28 -0.07
C LEU A 156 1.15 4.54 0.73
N LEU A 157 1.26 4.87 2.01
CA LEU A 157 2.05 4.14 2.99
C LEU A 157 1.14 3.39 3.96
N ILE A 158 1.37 2.10 4.15
CA ILE A 158 0.61 1.30 5.13
C ILE A 158 1.55 0.95 6.29
N LEU A 159 1.13 1.33 7.49
CA LEU A 159 1.78 1.05 8.77
C LEU A 159 0.91 0.08 9.57
N ASP A 160 1.22 -1.21 9.46
CA ASP A 160 0.50 -2.27 10.14
C ASP A 160 1.03 -2.50 11.57
N GLU A 161 0.15 -2.91 12.48
CA GLU A 161 0.49 -3.31 13.86
C GLU A 161 1.16 -2.20 14.70
N LEU A 162 0.78 -0.94 14.48
CA LEU A 162 1.22 0.17 15.32
C LEU A 162 0.57 0.04 16.70
N GLY A 163 1.34 -0.35 17.72
CA GLY A 163 0.82 -0.59 19.07
C GLY A 163 1.16 -1.95 19.69
N TYR A 164 1.86 -2.83 18.97
CA TYR A 164 2.17 -4.16 19.52
C TYR A 164 3.37 -4.14 20.49
N ILE A 165 4.41 -3.36 20.21
CA ILE A 165 5.67 -3.30 20.98
C ILE A 165 6.14 -1.84 21.08
N PRO A 166 6.70 -1.41 22.23
CA PRO A 166 7.39 -0.13 22.34
C PRO A 166 8.51 0.01 21.31
N LEU A 167 8.59 1.17 20.67
CA LEU A 167 9.64 1.48 19.71
C LEU A 167 10.91 1.95 20.44
N HIS A 168 12.07 1.68 19.85
CA HIS A 168 13.32 2.31 20.27
C HIS A 168 13.21 3.83 20.10
N LYS A 169 13.74 4.63 21.05
CA LYS A 169 13.60 6.11 21.05
C LYS A 169 13.96 6.74 19.70
N GLN A 170 15.15 6.44 19.19
CA GLN A 170 15.60 6.94 17.88
C GLN A 170 14.70 6.44 16.73
N GLY A 171 14.16 5.22 16.87
CA GLY A 171 13.24 4.66 15.90
C GLY A 171 11.89 5.39 15.86
N ALA A 172 11.38 5.77 17.04
CA ALA A 172 10.18 6.58 17.19
C ALA A 172 10.36 7.97 16.56
N GLU A 173 11.51 8.62 16.81
CA GLU A 173 11.87 9.91 16.20
C GLU A 173 11.95 9.83 14.67
N LEU A 174 12.58 8.79 14.12
CA LEU A 174 12.66 8.57 12.67
C LEU A 174 11.29 8.26 12.06
N LEU A 175 10.45 7.48 12.73
CA LEU A 175 9.08 7.22 12.27
C LEU A 175 8.24 8.50 12.27
N PHE A 176 8.42 9.36 13.29
CA PHE A 176 7.79 10.69 13.31
C PHE A 176 8.23 11.55 12.12
N GLN A 177 9.50 11.52 11.72
CA GLN A 177 9.95 12.21 10.50
C GLN A 177 9.21 11.71 9.25
N VAL A 178 9.02 10.38 9.12
CA VAL A 178 8.25 9.80 8.01
C VAL A 178 6.80 10.27 8.02
N ILE A 179 6.14 10.23 9.18
CA ILE A 179 4.75 10.66 9.33
C ILE A 179 4.61 12.16 9.02
N SER A 180 5.55 12.97 9.51
CA SER A 180 5.58 14.41 9.26
C SER A 180 5.82 14.75 7.79
N MET A 181 6.65 13.98 7.09
CA MET A 181 6.86 14.15 5.66
C MET A 181 5.60 13.82 4.85
N CYS A 182 4.84 12.80 5.27
CA CYS A 182 3.61 12.39 4.59
C CYS A 182 2.42 13.32 4.88
N TYR A 183 2.44 14.04 6.00
CA TYR A 183 1.37 14.96 6.40
C TYR A 183 1.01 15.93 5.26
N GLU A 184 -0.27 15.99 4.89
CA GLU A 184 -0.84 16.80 3.79
C GLU A 184 -0.23 16.55 2.39
N THR A 185 0.61 15.53 2.23
CA THR A 185 1.23 15.23 0.93
C THR A 185 0.90 13.83 0.45
N LYS A 186 0.71 12.88 1.38
CA LYS A 186 0.53 11.44 1.14
C LYS A 186 -0.46 10.85 2.14
N SER A 187 -1.23 9.88 1.67
CA SER A 187 -2.11 9.11 2.54
C SER A 187 -1.35 8.01 3.28
N ILE A 188 -1.72 7.82 4.54
CA ILE A 188 -1.28 6.73 5.40
C ILE A 188 -2.48 5.89 5.80
N ILE A 189 -2.35 4.56 5.74
CA ILE A 189 -3.22 3.65 6.50
C ILE A 189 -2.44 3.17 7.72
N VAL A 190 -2.99 3.38 8.91
CA VAL A 190 -2.47 2.80 10.15
C VAL A 190 -3.39 1.69 10.61
N THR A 191 -2.84 0.55 11.04
CA THR A 191 -3.62 -0.43 11.80
C THR A 191 -3.12 -0.53 13.23
N THR A 192 -4.06 -0.57 14.18
CA THR A 192 -3.73 -0.60 15.60
C THR A 192 -4.80 -1.35 16.39
N ASN A 193 -4.40 -1.95 17.50
CA ASN A 193 -5.27 -2.48 18.55
C ASN A 193 -5.26 -1.60 19.81
N LEU A 194 -4.50 -0.50 19.82
CA LEU A 194 -4.41 0.41 20.95
C LEU A 194 -5.25 1.68 20.70
N PRO A 195 -6.00 2.16 21.70
CA PRO A 195 -6.58 3.49 21.63
C PRO A 195 -5.46 4.56 21.63
N PHE A 196 -5.73 5.73 21.06
CA PHE A 196 -4.74 6.83 20.97
C PHE A 196 -4.13 7.21 22.32
N SER A 197 -4.91 7.13 23.41
CA SER A 197 -4.44 7.39 24.77
C SER A 197 -3.29 6.47 25.22
N GLN A 198 -3.10 5.32 24.58
CA GLN A 198 -2.04 4.37 24.88
C GLN A 198 -0.87 4.44 23.91
N TRP A 199 -0.88 5.32 22.90
CA TRP A 199 0.21 5.42 21.94
C TRP A 199 1.51 5.92 22.58
N ASN A 200 1.45 6.60 23.73
CA ASN A 200 2.65 6.97 24.47
C ASN A 200 3.44 5.74 24.95
N ASN A 201 2.79 4.58 25.15
CA ASN A 201 3.48 3.33 25.45
C ASN A 201 4.30 2.81 24.26
N VAL A 202 4.02 3.29 23.05
CA VAL A 202 4.67 2.90 21.81
C VAL A 202 5.82 3.86 21.49
N PHE A 203 5.57 5.17 21.54
CA PHE A 203 6.54 6.19 21.15
C PHE A 203 7.46 6.63 22.31
N GLY A 204 7.04 6.42 23.57
CA GLY A 204 7.85 6.66 24.78
C GLY A 204 8.05 8.13 25.17
N ASP A 205 7.72 9.08 24.29
CA ASP A 205 7.79 10.51 24.54
C ASP A 205 6.40 11.15 24.33
N PRO A 206 5.80 11.79 25.36
CA PRO A 206 4.46 12.34 25.27
C PRO A 206 4.32 13.44 24.21
N ILE A 207 5.33 14.30 24.06
CA ILE A 207 5.32 15.42 23.10
C ILE A 207 5.39 14.86 21.68
N LEU A 208 6.29 13.89 21.46
CA LEU A 208 6.40 13.20 20.17
C LEU A 208 5.09 12.47 19.83
N THR A 209 4.50 11.78 20.81
CA THR A 209 3.25 11.02 20.64
C THR A 209 2.12 11.95 20.22
N GLU A 210 1.94 13.07 20.93
CA GLU A 210 0.93 14.07 20.61
C GLU A 210 1.13 14.62 19.19
N ALA A 211 2.37 14.93 18.82
CA ALA A 211 2.73 15.42 17.50
C ALA A 211 2.46 14.40 16.37
N VAL A 212 2.64 13.09 16.65
CA VAL A 212 2.29 12.00 15.72
C VAL A 212 0.77 11.88 15.57
N ILE A 213 0.05 11.85 16.68
CA ILE A 213 -1.41 11.72 16.73
C ILE A 213 -2.05 12.87 15.96
N ASP A 214 -1.64 14.10 16.24
CA ASP A 214 -2.15 15.31 15.58
C ASP A 214 -2.05 15.21 14.04
N ARG A 215 -0.85 14.93 13.53
CA ARG A 215 -0.60 14.80 12.09
C ARG A 215 -1.35 13.64 11.43
N LEU A 216 -1.47 12.52 12.12
CA LEU A 216 -2.20 11.38 11.56
C LEU A 216 -3.72 11.62 11.58
N ILE A 217 -4.25 12.24 12.63
CA ILE A 217 -5.69 12.34 12.87
C ILE A 217 -6.33 13.50 12.12
N HIS A 218 -5.64 14.65 12.00
CA HIS A 218 -6.23 15.90 11.49
C HIS A 218 -7.02 15.72 10.18
N HIS A 219 -6.49 14.92 9.24
CA HIS A 219 -7.17 14.53 8.02
C HIS A 219 -7.31 13.01 7.92
N SER A 220 -8.10 12.41 8.82
CA SER A 220 -8.29 10.95 8.83
C SER A 220 -9.71 10.49 9.03
N HIS A 221 -9.95 9.25 8.59
CA HIS A 221 -11.16 8.50 8.89
C HIS A 221 -10.85 7.34 9.83
N LEU A 222 -11.46 7.37 11.01
CA LEU A 222 -11.40 6.26 11.96
C LEU A 222 -12.38 5.16 11.56
N ILE A 223 -11.86 3.97 11.27
CA ILE A 223 -12.64 2.77 10.94
C ILE A 223 -12.47 1.77 12.07
N ILE A 224 -13.58 1.41 12.71
CA ILE A 224 -13.57 0.56 13.90
C ILE A 224 -13.97 -0.87 13.51
N PHE A 225 -13.17 -1.84 13.96
CA PHE A 225 -13.34 -3.26 13.71
C PHE A 225 -13.77 -3.91 15.02
N ASN A 226 -15.09 -4.08 15.19
CA ASN A 226 -15.73 -4.58 16.41
C ASN A 226 -15.83 -6.12 16.47
N GLY A 227 -15.28 -6.79 15.45
CA GLY A 227 -15.45 -8.22 15.25
C GLY A 227 -14.66 -9.12 16.18
N GLU A 228 -15.00 -10.41 16.14
CA GLU A 228 -14.15 -11.46 16.70
C GLU A 228 -13.00 -11.81 15.74
N SER A 229 -11.95 -12.43 16.26
CA SER A 229 -10.81 -12.85 15.43
C SER A 229 -11.24 -13.89 14.38
N HIS A 230 -11.16 -13.53 13.10
CA HIS A 230 -11.40 -14.46 11.99
C HIS A 230 -10.40 -15.63 12.02
N ARG A 231 -9.16 -15.37 12.45
CA ARG A 231 -8.12 -16.41 12.57
C ARG A 231 -8.51 -17.46 13.62
N TYR A 232 -9.23 -17.05 14.67
CA TYR A 232 -9.74 -17.95 15.71
C TYR A 232 -10.98 -18.72 15.25
N LYS A 233 -11.93 -18.06 14.57
CA LYS A 233 -13.09 -18.74 13.96
C LYS A 233 -12.67 -19.81 12.95
N ASP A 234 -11.69 -19.50 12.10
CA ASP A 234 -11.16 -20.43 11.10
C ASP A 234 -10.45 -21.64 11.76
N SER A 235 -9.80 -21.47 12.93
CA SER A 235 -9.14 -22.59 13.62
C SER A 235 -10.10 -23.51 14.38
N ILE A 236 -11.25 -23.00 14.83
CA ILE A 236 -12.31 -23.82 15.46
C ILE A 236 -13.09 -24.59 14.39
N SER A 237 -13.36 -23.97 13.24
CA SER A 237 -14.19 -24.56 12.17
C SER A 237 -13.48 -25.70 11.40
N GLN A 238 -12.19 -25.92 11.65
CA GLN A 238 -11.39 -27.01 11.07
C GLN A 238 -11.27 -28.24 12.01
N ARG A 239 -11.99 -28.26 13.14
CA ARG A 239 -12.16 -29.44 14.00
C ARG A 239 -13.53 -30.07 13.78
#